data_AF-A0A962LLW0-F1
#
_entry.id   AF-A0A962LLW0-F1
#
_cell.length_a   1.000
_cell.length_b   1.000
_cell.length_c   1.000
_cell.angle_alpha   90.00
_cell.angle_beta   90.00
_cell.angle_gamma   90.00
#
_symmetry.space_group_name_H-M   'P 1'
#
loop_
_entity.id
_entity.type
_entity.pdbx_description
1 polymer ?
#
loop_
_entity_poly.entity_id
_entity_poly.type
_entity_poly.pdbx_seq_one_letter_code
_entity_poly.pdbx_strand_id
1 'polypeptide(L)'
;NTMVLNRRARDLLRAAGEVDVVSQDWWTYLLVAGAGGTVIYDPKPSLSYRQHGRNVVGSSMGARERVLRGWRVLRNRNRDWNSRNIAALRQSQALLSPEGCRVLDEFERARHAGLLARLLGMRRAGIYAQSFIGNLGLIAATLFKKI
;
A
#
# COMPACT_ATOMS: atom_id res chain seq x y z
N ASN A 1 -12.19 6.29 -2.73
CA ASN A 1 -12.48 5.66 -1.43
C ASN A 1 -13.21 6.70 -0.60
N THR A 2 -13.93 6.32 0.45
CA THR A 2 -14.39 7.30 1.45
C THR A 2 -13.78 6.91 2.78
N MET A 3 -13.15 7.87 3.45
CA MET A 3 -12.52 7.67 4.75
C MET A 3 -13.08 8.70 5.73
N VAL A 4 -13.36 8.26 6.95
CA VAL A 4 -13.69 9.15 8.07
C VAL A 4 -12.51 9.14 9.03
N LEU A 5 -12.10 10.32 9.47
CA LEU A 5 -10.90 10.51 10.29
C LEU A 5 -11.29 11.16 11.61
N ASN A 6 -10.75 10.63 12.72
CA ASN A 6 -10.85 11.32 14.00
C ASN A 6 -9.85 12.49 14.06
N ARG A 7 -9.93 13.27 15.15
CA ARG A 7 -9.06 14.44 15.35
C ARG A 7 -7.57 14.08 15.33
N ARG A 8 -7.20 12.97 15.98
CA ARG A 8 -5.80 12.53 16.10
C ARG A 8 -5.21 12.11 14.75
N ALA A 9 -5.97 11.39 13.93
CA ALA A 9 -5.56 11.00 12.58
C ALA A 9 -5.37 12.23 11.67
N ARG A 10 -6.27 13.22 11.77
CA ARG A 10 -6.12 14.49 11.06
C ARG A 10 -4.86 15.24 11.52
N ASP A 11 -4.62 15.36 12.81
CA ASP A 11 -3.46 16.09 13.34
C ASP A 11 -2.15 15.38 12.96
N LEU A 12 -2.14 14.04 12.91
CA LEU A 12 -1.04 13.24 12.40
C LEU A 12 -0.73 13.55 10.91
N LEU A 13 -1.76 13.59 10.06
CA LEU A 13 -1.60 13.96 8.65
C LEU A 13 -1.06 15.38 8.48
N ARG A 14 -1.50 16.33 9.31
CA ARG A 14 -0.98 17.70 9.29
C ARG A 14 0.49 17.76 9.72
N ALA A 15 0.87 16.97 10.72
CA ALA A 15 2.26 16.89 11.18
C ALA A 15 3.19 16.27 10.13
N ALA A 16 2.70 15.34 9.32
CA ALA A 16 3.47 14.74 8.22
C ALA A 16 3.75 15.73 7.07
N GLY A 17 2.91 16.75 6.91
CA GLY A 17 3.09 17.78 5.88
C GLY A 17 2.86 17.27 4.46
N GLU A 18 3.45 17.97 3.49
CA GLU A 18 3.37 17.58 2.07
C GLU A 18 4.35 16.45 1.75
N VAL A 19 3.83 15.42 1.06
CA VAL A 19 4.58 14.22 0.65
C VAL A 19 4.24 13.83 -0.79
N ASP A 20 5.22 13.34 -1.56
CA ASP A 20 4.97 12.75 -2.89
C ASP A 20 4.45 11.33 -2.73
N VAL A 21 3.13 11.19 -2.78
CA VAL A 21 2.44 9.90 -2.68
C VAL A 21 1.48 9.70 -3.84
N VAL A 22 1.32 8.45 -4.23
CA VAL A 22 0.50 8.04 -5.38
C VAL A 22 -0.99 8.23 -5.12
N SER A 23 -1.41 7.99 -3.88
CA SER A 23 -2.81 8.01 -3.48
C SER A 23 -2.91 8.50 -2.04
N GLN A 24 -3.72 9.54 -1.82
CA GLN A 24 -3.95 10.12 -0.51
C GLN A 24 -4.59 9.11 0.46
N ASP A 25 -5.51 8.27 -0.04
CA ASP A 25 -6.17 7.25 0.79
C ASP A 25 -5.18 6.19 1.25
N TRP A 26 -4.27 5.77 0.36
CA TRP A 26 -3.25 4.76 0.69
C TRP A 26 -2.20 5.34 1.64
N TRP A 27 -1.75 6.57 1.37
CA TRP A 27 -0.87 7.29 2.28
C TRP A 27 -1.47 7.42 3.68
N THR A 28 -2.74 7.85 3.76
CA THR A 28 -3.45 7.99 5.03
C THR A 28 -3.53 6.68 5.79
N TYR A 29 -3.84 5.57 5.10
CA TYR A 29 -3.81 4.24 5.68
C TYR A 29 -2.42 3.89 6.25
N LEU A 30 -1.37 4.06 5.45
CA LEU A 30 0.00 3.70 5.84
C LEU A 30 0.51 4.51 7.03
N LEU A 31 0.31 5.83 7.00
CA LEU A 31 0.75 6.71 8.08
C LEU A 31 0.00 6.42 9.38
N VAL A 32 -1.33 6.27 9.33
CA VAL A 32 -2.13 5.96 10.53
C VAL A 32 -1.76 4.60 11.09
N ALA A 33 -1.66 3.56 10.27
CA ALA A 33 -1.26 2.23 10.73
C ALA A 33 0.17 2.22 11.28
N GLY A 34 1.12 2.88 10.60
CA GLY A 34 2.52 2.97 11.03
C GLY A 34 2.70 3.75 12.34
N ALA A 35 1.86 4.75 12.60
CA ALA A 35 1.79 5.48 13.86
C ALA A 35 1.10 4.68 15.00
N GLY A 36 0.68 3.43 14.75
CA GLY A 36 -0.01 2.58 15.73
C GLY A 36 -1.51 2.84 15.83
N GLY A 37 -2.08 3.60 14.90
CA GLY A 37 -3.53 3.84 14.83
C GLY A 37 -4.30 2.64 14.29
N THR A 38 -5.56 2.53 14.70
CA THR A 38 -6.47 1.48 14.23
C THR A 38 -7.21 1.93 12.96
N VAL A 39 -7.18 1.10 11.92
CA VAL A 39 -7.99 1.30 10.72
C VAL A 39 -9.11 0.26 10.69
N ILE A 40 -10.35 0.73 10.59
CA ILE A 40 -11.55 -0.10 10.57
C ILE A 40 -12.14 -0.07 9.16
N TYR A 41 -12.36 -1.24 8.58
CA TYR A 41 -13.03 -1.39 7.29
C TYR A 41 -14.53 -1.58 7.50
N ASP A 42 -15.35 -0.73 6.87
CA ASP A 42 -16.80 -0.91 6.81
C ASP A 42 -17.18 -1.76 5.58
N PRO A 43 -17.72 -2.98 5.76
CA PRO A 43 -18.09 -3.83 4.65
C PRO A 43 -19.36 -3.36 3.93
N LYS A 44 -20.16 -2.46 4.51
CA LYS A 44 -21.42 -1.99 3.92
C LYS A 44 -21.18 -0.68 3.15
N PRO A 45 -21.29 -0.67 1.81
CA PRO A 45 -21.18 0.57 1.06
C PRO A 45 -22.38 1.48 1.38
N SER A 46 -22.09 2.66 1.92
CA SER A 46 -23.08 3.66 2.32
C SER A 46 -23.17 4.85 1.36
N LEU A 47 -22.28 4.92 0.37
CA LEU A 47 -22.19 6.02 -0.59
C LEU A 47 -22.02 5.50 -2.02
N SER A 48 -22.74 6.10 -2.96
CA SER A 48 -22.55 5.84 -4.38
C SER A 48 -21.32 6.59 -4.88
N TYR A 49 -20.25 5.86 -5.22
CA TYR A 49 -19.06 6.44 -5.82
C TYR A 49 -19.27 6.67 -7.32
N ARG A 50 -19.03 7.89 -7.80
CA ARG A 50 -19.12 8.21 -9.22
C ARG A 50 -18.01 7.50 -9.99
N GLN A 51 -18.38 6.65 -10.95
CA GLN A 51 -17.44 6.05 -11.88
C GLN A 51 -17.42 6.78 -13.22
N HIS A 52 -16.24 6.89 -13.83
CA HIS A 52 -16.08 7.41 -15.19
C HIS A 52 -14.87 6.77 -15.90
N GLY A 53 -14.81 6.86 -17.22
CA GLY A 53 -13.79 6.19 -18.05
C GLY A 53 -12.34 6.62 -17.82
N ARG A 54 -12.11 7.65 -17.00
CA ARG A 54 -10.77 8.14 -16.62
C ARG A 54 -10.35 7.69 -15.20
N ASN A 55 -11.09 6.78 -14.57
CA ASN A 55 -10.74 6.25 -13.25
C ASN A 55 -9.36 5.58 -13.27
N VAL A 56 -8.47 6.04 -12.38
CA VAL A 56 -7.14 5.42 -12.18
C VAL A 56 -7.27 4.01 -11.59
N VAL A 57 -8.31 3.78 -10.78
CA VAL A 57 -8.66 2.51 -10.16
C VAL A 57 -10.17 2.29 -10.19
N GLY A 58 -10.62 1.09 -10.59
CA GLY A 58 -12.00 0.65 -10.37
C GLY A 58 -12.96 0.72 -11.57
N SER A 59 -12.50 0.98 -12.79
CA SER A 59 -13.37 0.79 -13.96
C SER A 59 -13.69 -0.70 -14.16
N SER A 60 -14.94 -1.00 -14.49
CA SER A 60 -15.42 -2.34 -14.87
C SER A 60 -14.74 -2.78 -16.16
N MET A 61 -13.56 -3.37 -16.02
CA MET A 61 -12.76 -3.91 -17.10
C MET A 61 -13.15 -5.36 -17.39
N GLY A 62 -13.32 -5.70 -18.66
CA GLY A 62 -13.51 -7.07 -19.13
C GLY A 62 -12.31 -7.95 -18.78
N ALA A 63 -12.47 -9.28 -18.85
CA ALA A 63 -11.43 -10.24 -18.44
C ALA A 63 -10.06 -9.98 -19.12
N ARG A 64 -10.05 -9.61 -20.40
CA ARG A 64 -8.84 -9.26 -21.17
C ARG A 64 -8.13 -8.02 -20.62
N GLU A 65 -8.90 -7.00 -20.25
CA GLU A 65 -8.37 -5.76 -19.70
C GLU A 65 -7.84 -5.96 -18.27
N ARG A 66 -8.46 -6.86 -17.50
CA ARG A 66 -7.92 -7.30 -16.19
C ARG A 66 -6.56 -7.99 -16.35
N VAL A 67 -6.40 -8.86 -17.35
CA VAL A 67 -5.11 -9.51 -17.65
C VAL A 67 -4.06 -8.50 -18.14
N LEU A 68 -4.42 -7.61 -19.06
CA LEU A 68 -3.53 -6.54 -19.54
C LEU A 68 -3.15 -5.52 -18.44
N ARG A 69 -4.04 -5.32 -17.47
CA ARG A 69 -3.77 -4.50 -16.29
C ARG A 69 -2.85 -5.24 -15.32
N GLY A 70 -3.05 -6.54 -15.09
CA GLY A 70 -2.10 -7.39 -14.36
C GLY A 70 -0.70 -7.40 -14.98
N TRP A 71 -0.62 -7.42 -16.30
CA TRP A 71 0.64 -7.27 -17.05
C TRP A 71 1.28 -5.88 -16.91
N ARG A 72 0.48 -4.81 -16.79
CA ARG A 72 1.00 -3.45 -16.49
C ARG A 72 1.44 -3.28 -15.03
N VAL A 73 0.78 -3.97 -14.10
CA VAL A 73 1.23 -4.10 -12.70
C VAL A 73 2.61 -4.77 -12.63
N LEU A 74 2.88 -5.69 -13.56
CA LEU A 74 4.20 -6.30 -13.76
C LEU A 74 5.22 -5.38 -14.46
N ARG A 75 4.99 -4.08 -14.70
CA ARG A 75 5.93 -3.22 -15.47
C ARG A 75 6.53 -2.06 -14.65
N ASN A 76 6.96 -2.35 -13.41
CA ASN A 76 7.58 -1.43 -12.43
C ASN A 76 6.65 -0.45 -11.68
N ARG A 77 5.39 -0.32 -12.07
CA ARG A 77 4.44 0.60 -11.39
C ARG A 77 4.35 0.35 -9.88
N ASN A 78 4.19 -0.89 -9.45
CA ASN A 78 4.12 -1.23 -8.02
C ASN A 78 5.42 -0.89 -7.28
N ARG A 79 6.56 -1.17 -7.92
CA ARG A 79 7.88 -0.86 -7.38
C ARG A 79 8.03 0.64 -7.17
N ASP A 80 7.63 1.46 -8.12
CA ASP A 80 7.74 2.92 -8.00
C ASP A 80 6.78 3.46 -6.93
N TRP A 81 5.56 2.91 -6.86
CA TRP A 81 4.55 3.30 -5.87
C TRP A 81 5.00 3.01 -4.45
N ASN A 82 5.52 1.80 -4.20
CA ASN A 82 6.10 1.46 -2.92
C ASN A 82 7.34 2.31 -2.60
N SER A 83 8.18 2.64 -3.59
CA SER A 83 9.32 3.54 -3.38
C SER A 83 8.88 4.91 -2.86
N ARG A 84 7.85 5.51 -3.46
CA ARG A 84 7.32 6.81 -3.02
C ARG A 84 6.72 6.75 -1.62
N ASN A 85 5.93 5.71 -1.34
CA ASN A 85 5.36 5.51 -0.01
C ASN A 85 6.44 5.28 1.06
N ILE A 86 7.48 4.50 0.76
CA ILE A 86 8.62 4.31 1.68
C ILE A 86 9.30 5.65 1.94
N ALA A 87 9.59 6.44 0.89
CA ALA A 87 10.20 7.75 1.05
C ALA A 87 9.35 8.69 1.91
N ALA A 88 8.04 8.73 1.70
CA ALA A 88 7.11 9.52 2.51
C ALA A 88 7.06 9.06 3.98
N LEU A 89 7.07 7.74 4.23
CA LEU A 89 7.13 7.18 5.58
C LEU A 89 8.45 7.50 6.27
N ARG A 90 9.58 7.49 5.54
CA ARG A 90 10.90 7.88 6.04
C ARG A 90 10.96 9.36 6.40
N GLN A 91 10.38 10.22 5.56
CA GLN A 91 10.23 11.65 5.88
C GLN A 91 9.40 11.87 7.16
N SER A 92 8.40 11.01 7.38
CA SER A 92 7.51 11.06 8.55
C SER A 92 7.94 10.13 9.69
N GLN A 93 9.20 9.66 9.72
CA GLN A 93 9.63 8.58 10.63
C GLN A 93 9.44 8.94 12.11
N ALA A 94 9.60 10.21 12.48
CA ALA A 94 9.37 10.69 13.84
C ALA A 94 7.93 10.55 14.34
N LEU A 95 6.97 10.36 13.42
CA LEU A 95 5.55 10.17 13.71
C LEU A 95 5.16 8.69 13.80
N LEU A 96 6.07 7.78 13.44
CA LEU A 96 5.81 6.35 13.45
C LEU A 96 6.04 5.76 14.84
N SER A 97 5.29 4.71 15.14
CA SER A 97 5.55 3.90 16.33
C SER A 97 6.85 3.09 16.16
N PRO A 98 7.49 2.63 17.26
CA PRO A 98 8.66 1.76 17.17
C PRO A 98 8.41 0.50 16.31
N GLU A 99 7.21 -0.07 16.44
CA GLU A 99 6.79 -1.23 15.64
C GLU A 99 6.60 -0.86 14.15
N GLY A 100 6.00 0.30 13.86
CA GLY A 100 5.87 0.79 12.49
C GLY A 100 7.22 1.01 11.80
N CYS A 101 8.20 1.57 12.53
CA CYS A 101 9.58 1.68 12.06
C CYS A 101 10.20 0.32 11.76
N ARG A 102 10.04 -0.66 12.68
CA ARG A 102 10.56 -2.02 12.50
C ARG A 102 9.99 -2.69 11.25
N VAL A 103 8.67 -2.61 11.04
CA VAL A 103 8.00 -3.18 9.87
C VAL A 103 8.46 -2.49 8.59
N LEU A 104 8.62 -1.16 8.59
CA LEU A 104 9.15 -0.41 7.45
C LEU A 104 10.57 -0.85 7.08
N ASP A 105 11.46 -0.97 8.08
CA ASP A 105 12.83 -1.45 7.91
C ASP A 105 12.89 -2.88 7.36
N GLU A 106 12.03 -3.77 7.86
CA GLU A 106 11.92 -5.15 7.36
C GLU A 106 11.42 -5.20 5.92
N PHE A 107 10.40 -4.41 5.60
CA PHE A 107 9.84 -4.33 4.25
C PHE A 107 10.85 -3.79 3.23
N GLU A 108 11.52 -2.69 3.57
CA GLU A 108 12.51 -2.07 2.70
C GLU A 108 13.73 -2.98 2.46
N ARG A 109 14.21 -3.66 3.51
CA ARG A 109 15.27 -4.67 3.36
C ARG A 109 14.83 -5.84 2.48
N ALA A 110 13.63 -6.38 2.71
CA ALA A 110 13.12 -7.50 1.93
C ALA A 110 13.01 -7.16 0.44
N ARG A 111 12.65 -5.92 0.11
CA ARG A 111 12.55 -5.42 -1.27
C ARG A 111 13.88 -5.43 -2.02
N HIS A 112 14.98 -5.14 -1.34
CA HIS A 112 16.32 -5.09 -1.95
C HIS A 112 17.08 -6.41 -1.85
N ALA A 113 16.58 -7.38 -1.07
CA ALA A 113 17.25 -8.64 -0.82
C ALA A 113 17.20 -9.65 -2.00
N GLY A 114 18.14 -10.60 -1.97
CA GLY A 114 18.13 -11.80 -2.83
C GLY A 114 16.81 -12.59 -2.71
N LEU A 115 16.51 -13.45 -3.68
CA LEU A 115 15.20 -14.12 -3.81
C LEU A 115 14.73 -14.82 -2.52
N LEU A 116 15.61 -15.57 -1.87
CA LEU A 116 15.31 -16.31 -0.64
C LEU A 116 15.06 -15.38 0.56
N ALA A 117 15.94 -14.40 0.75
CA ALA A 117 15.83 -13.42 1.84
C ALA A 117 14.58 -12.52 1.69
N ARG A 118 14.15 -12.26 0.46
CA ARG A 118 12.93 -11.52 0.14
C ARG A 118 11.67 -12.32 0.49
N LEU A 119 11.59 -13.60 0.13
CA LEU A 119 10.46 -14.46 0.52
C LEU A 119 10.35 -14.63 2.05
N LEU A 120 11.48 -14.85 2.73
CA LEU A 120 11.53 -14.97 4.20
C LEU A 120 11.19 -13.65 4.89
N GLY A 121 11.70 -12.53 4.40
CA GLY A 121 11.41 -11.19 4.91
C GLY A 121 9.94 -10.82 4.79
N MET A 122 9.31 -11.11 3.64
CA MET A 122 7.88 -10.84 3.44
C MET A 122 6.99 -11.66 4.38
N ARG A 123 7.36 -12.92 4.66
CA ARG A 123 6.65 -13.75 5.63
C ARG A 123 6.82 -13.24 7.07
N ARG A 124 8.02 -12.79 7.45
CA ARG A 124 8.30 -12.20 8.78
C ARG A 124 7.59 -10.88 8.99
N ALA A 125 7.53 -10.03 7.96
CA ALA A 125 6.79 -8.78 7.97
C ALA A 125 5.26 -8.98 7.92
N GLY A 126 4.77 -10.23 7.86
CA GLY A 126 3.34 -10.55 7.90
C GLY A 126 2.57 -10.05 6.68
N ILE A 127 3.21 -9.92 5.51
CA ILE A 127 2.57 -9.32 4.34
C ILE A 127 1.69 -10.37 3.65
N TYR A 128 0.41 -10.06 3.53
CA TYR A 128 -0.58 -10.87 2.83
C TYR A 128 -1.55 -9.99 2.03
N ALA A 129 -2.19 -10.59 1.03
CA ALA A 129 -3.32 -9.99 0.33
C ALA A 129 -4.63 -10.58 0.85
N GLN A 130 -5.72 -9.80 0.75
CA GLN A 130 -7.04 -10.20 1.26
C GLN A 130 -7.68 -11.36 0.48
N SER A 131 -7.21 -11.69 -0.73
CA SER A 131 -7.76 -12.76 -1.55
C SER A 131 -6.71 -13.79 -1.95
N PHE A 132 -7.14 -15.02 -2.23
CA PHE A 132 -6.26 -16.10 -2.66
C PHE A 132 -5.49 -15.75 -3.95
N ILE A 133 -6.18 -15.22 -4.97
CA ILE A 133 -5.56 -14.75 -6.22
C ILE A 133 -4.61 -13.57 -5.96
N GLY A 134 -4.98 -12.68 -5.03
CA GLY A 134 -4.12 -11.58 -4.58
C GLY A 134 -2.81 -12.08 -3.96
N ASN A 135 -2.87 -13.14 -3.15
CA ASN A 135 -1.68 -13.74 -2.54
C ASN A 135 -0.78 -14.40 -3.59
N LEU A 136 -1.34 -15.08 -4.59
CA LEU A 136 -0.57 -15.58 -5.74
C LEU A 136 0.11 -14.45 -6.52
N GLY A 137 -0.61 -13.33 -6.73
CA GLY A 137 -0.06 -12.13 -7.33
C GLY A 137 1.05 -11.48 -6.51
N LEU A 138 0.91 -11.44 -5.18
CA LEU A 138 1.92 -10.97 -4.24
C LEU A 138 3.17 -11.86 -4.31
N ILE A 139 3.02 -13.18 -4.32
CA ILE A 139 4.13 -14.13 -4.47
C ILE A 139 4.83 -13.90 -5.82
N ALA A 140 4.08 -13.80 -6.93
CA ALA A 140 4.66 -13.52 -8.23
C ALA A 140 5.43 -12.19 -8.26
N ALA A 141 4.84 -11.10 -7.74
CA ALA A 141 5.51 -9.80 -7.63
C ALA A 141 6.76 -9.87 -6.75
N THR A 142 6.69 -10.64 -5.66
CA THR A 142 7.81 -10.93 -4.77
C THR A 142 8.90 -11.67 -5.53
N LEU A 143 8.59 -12.66 -6.37
CA LEU A 143 9.58 -13.41 -7.15
C LEU A 143 10.29 -12.50 -8.18
N PHE A 144 9.53 -11.68 -8.90
CA PHE A 144 10.02 -10.83 -10.00
C PHE A 144 10.67 -9.49 -9.59
N LYS A 145 10.91 -9.23 -8.29
CA LYS A 145 11.42 -7.93 -7.76
C LYS A 145 10.52 -6.73 -8.09
N LYS A 146 9.21 -6.93 -8.11
CA LYS A 146 8.23 -5.90 -8.52
C LYS A 146 7.41 -5.31 -7.36
N ILE A 147 7.82 -5.63 -6.14
CA ILE A 147 7.33 -5.02 -4.90
C ILE A 147 8.17 -3.81 -4.58
#